data_AF-A0A6I9XNN3-F1
#
_entry.id   AF-A0A6I9XNN3-F1
#
_cell.length_a   1.000
_cell.length_b   1.000
_cell.length_c   1.000
_cell.angle_alpha   90.00
_cell.angle_beta   90.00
_cell.angle_gamma   90.00
#
_symmetry.space_group_name_H-M   'P 1'
#
loop_
_entity.id
_entity.type
_entity.pdbx_description
1 polymer ?
#
loop_
_entity_poly.entity_id
_entity_poly.type
_entity_poly.pdbx_seq_one_letter_code
_entity_poly.pdbx_strand_id
1 'polypeptide(L)'
;MHQAACLIQASWRGYQTRKRLKQLPKAITILQRKFRAKREQELQSLRRQKEEEHLRQQLQLQRQRAMRLFHERQLTLLEIVHAGQIDKYMHEMKEKAALTIQRYWRAFKARRNFHQQKRNLKEYKAAVLIQRAVLKFLEKKRRKESSLWKQPESLSDEQRILLQQKVESYTKLHPASAMSEEMSRELHHQAQEKLAHYMLRKRKDQKAKEHREALLAQVHTDVDQLLSAPSLSECTMRDLNVFMSRSVPVVAKAKQSHNTILKYMQWPWWKKLEEGFFKEEVDLVDPTTAELETLFIGGSRA
;
A
#
# COMPACT_ATOMS: atom_id res chain seq x y z
N MET A 1 -27.50 -46.54 -30.89
CA MET A 1 -26.95 -45.83 -29.69
C MET A 1 -26.36 -44.46 -30.02
N HIS A 2 -25.48 -44.33 -31.02
CA HIS A 2 -24.79 -43.05 -31.33
C HIS A 2 -25.72 -41.89 -31.73
N GLN A 3 -26.75 -42.14 -32.54
CA GLN A 3 -27.69 -41.11 -33.01
C GLN A 3 -28.49 -40.44 -31.88
N ALA A 4 -28.95 -41.22 -30.90
CA ALA A 4 -29.67 -40.71 -29.74
C ALA A 4 -28.77 -39.82 -28.86
N ALA A 5 -27.51 -40.21 -28.67
CA ALA A 5 -26.53 -39.41 -27.94
C ALA A 5 -26.25 -38.07 -28.65
N CYS A 6 -26.10 -38.07 -29.97
CA CYS A 6 -25.90 -36.85 -30.75
C CYS A 6 -27.10 -35.88 -30.65
N LEU A 7 -28.33 -36.39 -30.66
CA LEU A 7 -29.55 -35.59 -30.48
C LEU A 7 -29.62 -34.95 -29.10
N ILE A 8 -29.34 -35.72 -28.05
CA ILE A 8 -29.31 -35.20 -26.67
C ILE A 8 -28.22 -34.13 -26.54
N GLN A 9 -27.02 -34.38 -27.07
CA GLN A 9 -25.93 -33.41 -27.05
C GLN A 9 -26.25 -32.13 -27.82
N ALA A 10 -26.87 -32.23 -29.00
CA ALA A 10 -27.29 -31.08 -29.79
C ALA A 10 -28.36 -30.25 -29.04
N SER A 11 -29.34 -30.92 -28.43
CA SER A 11 -30.39 -30.26 -27.63
C SER A 11 -29.81 -29.54 -26.41
N TRP A 12 -28.86 -30.16 -25.71
CA TRP A 12 -28.16 -29.58 -24.56
C TRP A 12 -27.31 -28.37 -24.95
N ARG A 13 -26.51 -28.48 -26.02
CA ARG A 13 -25.72 -27.35 -26.55
C ARG A 13 -26.63 -26.19 -26.95
N GLY A 14 -27.74 -26.47 -27.64
CA GLY A 14 -28.74 -25.46 -27.99
C GLY A 14 -29.39 -24.80 -26.76
N TYR A 15 -29.74 -25.58 -25.73
CA TYR A 15 -30.24 -25.05 -24.46
C TYR A 15 -29.21 -24.14 -23.78
N GLN A 16 -27.94 -24.55 -23.73
CA GLN A 16 -26.87 -23.79 -23.11
C GLN A 16 -26.63 -22.45 -23.82
N THR A 17 -26.65 -22.43 -25.16
CA THR A 17 -26.55 -21.20 -25.96
C THR A 17 -27.74 -20.27 -25.71
N ARG A 18 -28.98 -20.79 -25.73
CA ARG A 18 -30.18 -19.98 -25.42
C ARG A 18 -30.16 -19.42 -24.00
N LYS A 19 -29.66 -20.20 -23.02
CA LYS A 19 -29.48 -19.74 -21.63
C LYS A 19 -28.45 -18.59 -21.55
N ARG A 20 -27.35 -18.68 -22.28
CA ARG A 20 -26.34 -17.59 -22.37
C ARG A 20 -26.92 -16.34 -23.02
N LEU A 21 -27.60 -16.48 -24.16
CA LEU A 21 -28.24 -15.36 -24.86
C LEU A 21 -29.29 -14.64 -23.99
N LYS A 22 -30.08 -15.40 -23.21
CA LYS A 22 -31.02 -14.80 -22.25
C LYS A 22 -30.34 -14.02 -21.11
N GLN A 23 -29.08 -14.33 -20.78
CA GLN A 23 -28.31 -13.66 -19.71
C GLN A 23 -27.57 -12.40 -20.22
N LEU A 24 -27.25 -12.33 -21.52
CA LEU A 24 -26.50 -11.20 -22.10
C LEU A 24 -27.15 -9.82 -21.86
N PRO A 25 -28.47 -9.62 -22.06
CA PRO A 25 -29.10 -8.33 -21.79
C PRO A 25 -28.90 -7.88 -20.34
N LYS A 26 -29.02 -8.81 -19.37
CA LYS A 26 -28.78 -8.51 -17.96
C LYS A 26 -27.34 -8.07 -17.71
N ALA A 27 -26.36 -8.77 -18.29
CA ALA A 27 -24.96 -8.40 -18.18
C ALA A 27 -24.69 -7.01 -18.79
N ILE A 28 -25.27 -6.71 -19.95
CA ILE A 28 -25.15 -5.40 -20.61
C ILE A 28 -25.79 -4.29 -19.74
N THR A 29 -26.98 -4.51 -19.19
CA THR A 29 -27.63 -3.54 -18.30
C THR A 29 -26.79 -3.28 -17.05
N ILE A 30 -26.19 -4.31 -16.45
CA ILE A 30 -25.29 -4.16 -15.30
C ILE A 30 -24.05 -3.35 -15.70
N LEU A 31 -23.45 -3.64 -16.85
CA LEU A 31 -22.28 -2.91 -17.35
C LEU A 31 -22.61 -1.43 -17.61
N GLN A 32 -23.72 -1.15 -18.31
CA GLN A 32 -24.20 0.20 -18.56
C GLN A 32 -24.50 0.95 -17.27
N ARG A 33 -25.12 0.30 -16.28
CA ARG A 33 -25.38 0.90 -14.96
C ARG A 33 -24.08 1.24 -14.24
N LYS A 34 -23.11 0.33 -14.22
CA LYS A 34 -21.79 0.58 -13.62
C LYS A 34 -21.05 1.71 -14.31
N PHE A 35 -21.08 1.76 -15.64
CA PHE A 35 -20.47 2.84 -16.41
C PHE A 35 -21.09 4.20 -16.10
N ARG A 36 -22.43 4.29 -16.08
CA ARG A 36 -23.15 5.52 -15.72
C ARG A 36 -22.84 5.96 -14.29
N ALA A 37 -22.84 5.04 -13.33
CA ALA A 37 -22.50 5.34 -11.94
C ALA A 37 -21.06 5.84 -11.78
N LYS A 38 -20.10 5.22 -12.47
CA LYS A 38 -18.70 5.68 -12.47
C LYS A 38 -18.59 7.09 -13.04
N ARG A 39 -19.24 7.35 -14.18
CA ARG A 39 -19.21 8.67 -14.82
C ARG A 39 -19.88 9.76 -13.97
N GLU A 40 -20.96 9.43 -13.27
CA GLU A 40 -21.60 10.33 -12.32
C GLU A 40 -20.69 10.63 -11.12
N GLN A 41 -20.01 9.61 -10.57
CA GLN A 41 -19.06 9.78 -9.48
C GLN A 41 -17.87 10.67 -9.89
N GLU A 42 -17.33 10.47 -11.09
CA GLU A 42 -16.27 11.31 -11.66
C GLU A 42 -16.73 12.76 -11.78
N LEU A 43 -17.93 13.00 -12.33
CA LEU A 43 -18.50 14.34 -12.45
C LEU A 43 -18.70 15.00 -11.07
N GLN A 44 -19.21 14.26 -10.09
CA GLN A 44 -19.37 14.76 -8.71
C GLN A 44 -18.01 15.09 -8.09
N SER A 45 -16.99 14.26 -8.30
CA SER A 45 -15.65 14.53 -7.79
C SER A 45 -15.06 15.80 -8.39
N LEU A 46 -15.23 16.03 -9.70
CA LEU A 46 -14.78 17.23 -10.38
C LEU A 46 -15.54 18.48 -9.88
N ARG A 47 -16.85 18.35 -9.65
CA ARG A 47 -17.65 19.44 -9.06
C ARG A 47 -17.16 19.80 -7.66
N ARG A 48 -16.94 18.81 -6.80
CA ARG A 48 -16.38 19.03 -5.46
C ARG A 48 -15.01 19.69 -5.51
N GLN A 49 -14.13 19.26 -6.43
CA GLN A 49 -12.82 19.88 -6.62
C GLN A 49 -12.96 21.36 -7.01
N LYS A 50 -13.83 21.69 -7.97
CA LYS A 50 -14.08 23.09 -8.37
C LYS A 50 -14.67 23.92 -7.21
N GLU A 51 -15.59 23.36 -6.45
CA GLU A 51 -16.17 24.01 -5.26
C GLU A 51 -15.09 24.28 -4.21
N GLU A 52 -14.21 23.30 -3.94
CA GLU A 52 -13.08 23.46 -3.03
C GLU A 52 -12.09 24.53 -3.52
N GLU A 53 -11.75 24.53 -4.80
CA GLU A 53 -10.87 25.54 -5.40
C GLU A 53 -11.46 26.94 -5.30
N HIS A 54 -12.73 27.09 -5.64
CA HIS A 54 -13.45 28.35 -5.52
C HIS A 54 -13.48 28.83 -4.06
N LEU A 55 -13.75 27.94 -3.10
CA LEU A 55 -13.70 28.27 -1.67
C LEU A 55 -12.29 28.69 -1.22
N ARG A 56 -11.25 28.00 -1.68
CA ARG A 56 -9.84 28.37 -1.39
C ARG A 56 -9.52 29.77 -1.92
N GLN A 57 -9.92 30.08 -3.16
CA GLN A 57 -9.74 31.41 -3.75
C GLN A 57 -10.51 32.48 -2.97
N GLN A 58 -11.77 32.23 -2.61
CA GLN A 58 -12.56 33.15 -1.80
C GLN A 58 -11.91 33.43 -0.44
N LEU A 59 -11.43 32.39 0.25
CA LEU A 59 -10.74 32.54 1.53
C LEU A 59 -9.43 33.33 1.39
N GLN A 60 -8.68 33.12 0.30
CA GLN A 60 -7.48 33.92 0.01
C GLN A 60 -7.82 35.39 -0.18
N LEU A 61 -8.83 35.71 -0.99
CA LEU A 61 -9.30 37.07 -1.21
C LEU A 61 -9.81 37.72 0.08
N GLN A 62 -10.56 36.99 0.91
CA GLN A 62 -11.02 37.47 2.20
C GLN A 62 -9.84 37.79 3.13
N ARG A 63 -8.82 36.93 3.19
CA ARG A 63 -7.59 37.17 3.96
C ARG A 63 -6.86 38.41 3.47
N GLN A 64 -6.69 38.57 2.16
CA GLN A 64 -6.05 39.76 1.58
C GLN A 64 -6.82 41.03 1.91
N ARG A 65 -8.15 41.02 1.76
CA ARG A 65 -9.02 42.15 2.12
C ARG A 65 -8.91 42.49 3.61
N ALA A 66 -8.97 41.48 4.48
CA ALA A 66 -8.83 41.67 5.92
C ALA A 66 -7.46 42.26 6.30
N MET A 67 -6.38 41.81 5.65
CA MET A 67 -5.05 42.38 5.84
C MET A 67 -5.00 43.84 5.37
N ARG A 68 -5.55 44.17 4.20
CA ARG A 68 -5.60 45.57 3.73
C ARG A 68 -6.35 46.46 4.70
N LEU A 69 -7.56 46.08 5.09
CA LEU A 69 -8.37 46.81 6.06
C LEU A 69 -7.66 46.96 7.42
N PHE A 70 -6.90 45.96 7.85
CA PHE A 70 -6.11 46.05 9.08
C PHE A 70 -4.99 47.09 8.97
N HIS A 71 -4.22 47.08 7.88
CA HIS A 71 -3.14 48.06 7.65
C HIS A 71 -3.70 49.47 7.49
N GLU A 72 -4.80 49.65 6.76
CA GLU A 72 -5.50 50.93 6.62
C GLU A 72 -5.90 51.49 8.00
N ARG A 73 -6.51 50.66 8.86
CA ARG A 73 -6.85 51.07 10.23
C ARG A 73 -5.61 51.44 11.04
N GLN A 74 -4.52 50.70 10.94
CA GLN A 74 -3.28 51.07 11.63
C GLN A 74 -2.73 52.42 11.16
N LEU A 75 -2.73 52.69 9.85
CA LEU A 75 -2.27 53.97 9.29
C LEU A 75 -3.13 55.14 9.79
N THR A 76 -4.46 55.01 9.71
CA THR A 76 -5.37 56.06 10.21
C THR A 76 -5.18 56.35 11.70
N LEU A 77 -4.89 55.33 12.52
CA LEU A 77 -4.60 55.54 13.94
C LEU A 77 -3.25 56.23 14.16
N LEU A 78 -2.23 55.90 13.38
CA LEU A 78 -0.93 56.57 13.45
C LEU A 78 -0.98 58.03 12.99
N GLU A 79 -1.83 58.35 12.02
CA GLU A 79 -2.08 59.72 11.56
C GLU A 79 -2.74 60.60 12.64
N ILE A 80 -3.57 60.01 13.51
CA ILE A 80 -4.29 60.73 14.58
C ILE A 80 -3.46 60.86 15.86
N VAL A 81 -2.57 59.92 16.14
CA VAL A 81 -1.77 59.89 17.38
C VAL A 81 -0.64 60.94 17.34
N HIS A 82 -0.49 61.70 18.42
CA HIS A 82 0.58 62.68 18.55
C HIS A 82 1.97 62.02 18.52
N ALA A 83 2.94 62.63 17.83
CA ALA A 83 4.27 62.06 17.58
C ALA A 83 4.99 61.55 18.84
N GLY A 84 4.93 62.30 19.95
CA GLY A 84 5.55 61.90 21.23
C GLY A 84 4.88 60.72 21.96
N GLN A 85 3.72 60.25 21.48
CA GLN A 85 2.97 59.14 22.08
C GLN A 85 3.02 57.86 21.22
N ILE A 86 3.59 57.92 20.01
CA ILE A 86 3.65 56.81 19.06
C ILE A 86 4.38 55.61 19.67
N ASP A 87 5.53 55.83 20.30
CA ASP A 87 6.34 54.73 20.88
C ASP A 87 5.59 53.98 21.97
N LYS A 88 4.92 54.70 22.88
CA LYS A 88 4.09 54.11 23.93
C LYS A 88 2.98 53.24 23.33
N TYR A 89 2.26 53.79 22.36
CA TYR A 89 1.19 53.06 21.66
C TYR A 89 1.71 51.80 20.95
N MET A 90 2.84 51.90 20.24
CA MET A 90 3.48 50.77 19.56
C MET A 90 3.93 49.68 20.53
N HIS A 91 4.44 50.05 21.71
CA HIS A 91 4.76 49.10 22.77
C HIS A 91 3.51 48.36 23.29
N GLU A 92 2.43 49.07 23.59
CA GLU A 92 1.16 48.46 24.02
C GLU A 92 0.59 47.49 22.97
N MET A 93 0.70 47.83 21.68
CA MET A 93 0.28 46.94 20.60
C MET A 93 1.12 45.67 20.52
N LYS A 94 2.44 45.78 20.68
CA LYS A 94 3.35 44.63 20.73
C LYS A 94 3.04 43.71 21.91
N GLU A 95 2.76 44.27 23.09
CA GLU A 95 2.37 43.49 24.26
C GLU A 95 1.05 42.74 24.05
N LYS A 96 0.02 43.42 23.54
CA LYS A 96 -1.28 42.79 23.21
C LYS A 96 -1.13 41.68 22.18
N ALA A 97 -0.30 41.89 21.15
CA ALA A 97 0.01 40.87 20.15
C ALA A 97 0.74 39.68 20.78
N ALA A 98 1.76 39.92 21.62
CA ALA A 98 2.50 38.89 22.32
C ALA A 98 1.59 38.04 23.23
N LEU A 99 0.71 38.68 24.02
CA LEU A 99 -0.28 37.99 24.86
C LEU A 99 -1.23 37.12 24.02
N THR A 100 -1.66 37.62 22.87
CA THR A 100 -2.51 36.88 21.94
C THR A 100 -1.80 35.65 21.42
N ILE A 101 -0.57 35.80 20.89
CA ILE A 101 0.24 34.69 20.37
C ILE A 101 0.48 33.64 21.47
N GLN A 102 0.89 34.08 22.67
CA GLN A 102 1.13 33.20 23.81
C GLN A 102 -0.14 32.43 24.22
N ARG A 103 -1.30 33.09 24.25
CA ARG A 103 -2.60 32.45 24.54
C ARG A 103 -2.92 31.36 23.52
N TYR A 104 -2.80 31.67 22.23
CA TYR A 104 -3.06 30.69 21.16
C TYR A 104 -2.07 29.52 21.20
N TRP A 105 -0.79 29.79 21.48
CA TRP A 105 0.24 28.77 21.65
C TRP A 105 -0.05 27.82 22.82
N ARG A 106 -0.38 28.36 24.00
CA ARG A 106 -0.76 27.54 25.17
C ARG A 106 -1.94 26.63 24.84
N ALA A 107 -2.96 27.17 24.17
CA ALA A 107 -4.13 26.39 23.75
C ALA A 107 -3.77 25.32 22.69
N PHE A 108 -2.90 25.64 21.73
CA PHE A 108 -2.39 24.68 20.74
C PHE A 108 -1.63 23.54 21.42
N LYS A 109 -0.71 23.86 22.33
CA LYS A 109 0.05 22.87 23.11
C LYS A 109 -0.87 21.94 23.89
N ALA A 110 -1.88 22.48 24.57
CA ALA A 110 -2.87 21.69 25.29
C ALA A 110 -3.65 20.73 24.37
N ARG A 111 -4.14 21.22 23.22
CA ARG A 111 -4.82 20.38 22.22
C ARG A 111 -3.92 19.28 21.67
N ARG A 112 -2.67 19.61 21.32
CA ARG A 112 -1.70 18.64 20.81
C ARG A 112 -1.46 17.52 21.83
N ASN A 113 -1.24 17.88 23.09
CA ASN A 113 -1.05 16.90 24.16
C ASN A 113 -2.29 16.01 24.33
N PHE A 114 -3.49 16.60 24.34
CA PHE A 114 -4.74 15.85 24.42
C PHE A 114 -4.92 14.88 23.24
N HIS A 115 -4.64 15.32 22.01
CA HIS A 115 -4.71 14.45 20.84
C HIS A 115 -3.71 13.30 20.91
N GLN A 116 -2.49 13.56 21.39
CA GLN A 116 -1.49 12.52 21.61
C GLN A 116 -1.97 11.51 22.66
N GLN A 117 -2.45 11.98 23.81
CA GLN A 117 -3.00 11.11 24.86
C GLN A 117 -4.18 10.28 24.35
N LYS A 118 -5.09 10.89 23.56
CA LYS A 118 -6.22 10.20 22.95
C LYS A 118 -5.76 9.11 21.98
N ARG A 119 -4.72 9.36 21.19
CA ARG A 119 -4.11 8.35 20.30
C ARG A 119 -3.50 7.21 21.09
N ASN A 120 -2.65 7.52 22.07
CA ASN A 120 -2.02 6.52 22.93
C ASN A 120 -3.06 5.64 23.64
N LEU A 121 -4.16 6.23 24.12
CA LEU A 121 -5.24 5.50 24.78
C LEU A 121 -5.99 4.57 23.82
N LYS A 122 -6.17 4.96 22.54
CA LYS A 122 -6.71 4.06 21.51
C LYS A 122 -5.77 2.88 21.25
N GLU A 123 -4.48 3.16 21.10
CA GLU A 123 -3.45 2.14 20.87
C GLU A 123 -3.36 1.17 22.07
N TYR A 124 -3.35 1.69 23.30
CA TYR A 124 -3.39 0.89 24.52
C TYR A 124 -4.65 0.00 24.60
N LYS A 125 -5.83 0.56 24.34
CA LYS A 125 -7.08 -0.21 24.31
C LYS A 125 -7.04 -1.33 23.27
N ALA A 126 -6.53 -1.04 22.07
CA ALA A 126 -6.35 -2.05 21.03
C ALA A 126 -5.37 -3.15 21.48
N ALA A 127 -4.24 -2.78 22.07
CA ALA A 127 -3.27 -3.73 22.61
C ALA A 127 -3.88 -4.65 23.68
N VAL A 128 -4.64 -4.10 24.63
CA VAL A 128 -5.34 -4.87 25.67
C VAL A 128 -6.36 -5.84 25.06
N LEU A 129 -7.09 -5.41 24.03
CA LEU A 129 -8.04 -6.29 23.33
C LEU A 129 -7.32 -7.46 22.64
N ILE A 130 -6.20 -7.18 21.95
CA ILE A 130 -5.37 -8.20 21.30
C ILE A 130 -4.80 -9.17 22.34
N GLN A 131 -4.20 -8.65 23.41
CA GLN A 131 -3.66 -9.48 24.50
C GLN A 131 -4.72 -10.38 25.11
N ARG A 132 -5.93 -9.85 25.40
CA ARG A 132 -7.06 -10.65 25.90
C ARG A 132 -7.48 -11.73 24.91
N ALA A 133 -7.54 -11.41 23.61
CA ALA A 133 -7.88 -12.38 22.58
C ALA A 133 -6.85 -13.50 22.48
N VAL A 134 -5.55 -13.17 22.55
CA VAL A 134 -4.46 -14.15 22.53
C VAL A 134 -4.50 -15.04 23.77
N LEU A 135 -4.67 -14.47 24.96
CA LEU A 135 -4.78 -15.27 26.20
C LEU A 135 -5.96 -16.25 26.14
N LYS A 136 -7.14 -15.80 25.67
CA LYS A 136 -8.31 -16.67 25.44
C LYS A 136 -8.03 -17.76 24.40
N PHE A 137 -7.32 -17.43 23.32
CA PHE A 137 -6.93 -18.40 22.30
C PHE A 137 -5.98 -19.46 22.88
N LEU A 138 -4.97 -19.05 23.63
CA LEU A 138 -4.02 -19.96 24.29
C LEU A 138 -4.70 -20.82 25.34
N GLU A 139 -5.65 -20.28 26.09
CA GLU A 139 -6.46 -21.06 27.02
C GLU A 139 -7.32 -22.09 26.29
N LYS A 140 -7.98 -21.71 25.19
CA LYS A 140 -8.73 -22.64 24.33
C LYS A 140 -7.82 -23.73 23.75
N LYS A 141 -6.60 -23.37 23.35
CA LYS A 141 -5.59 -24.32 22.88
C LYS A 141 -5.19 -25.30 23.99
N ARG A 142 -4.86 -24.81 25.19
CA ARG A 142 -4.55 -25.66 26.35
C ARG A 142 -5.71 -26.57 26.74
N ARG A 143 -6.96 -26.08 26.78
CA ARG A 143 -8.13 -26.93 27.05
C ARG A 143 -8.31 -28.01 25.98
N LYS A 144 -8.05 -27.71 24.71
CA LYS A 144 -8.05 -28.71 23.63
C LYS A 144 -6.91 -29.73 23.82
N GLU A 145 -5.69 -29.28 24.08
CA GLU A 145 -4.55 -30.15 24.36
C GLU A 145 -4.82 -31.02 25.59
N SER A 146 -5.26 -30.46 26.72
CA SER A 146 -5.66 -31.22 27.92
C SER A 146 -6.85 -32.16 27.69
N SER A 147 -7.76 -31.85 26.75
CA SER A 147 -8.84 -32.78 26.36
C SER A 147 -8.37 -33.93 25.46
N LEU A 148 -7.34 -33.69 24.64
CA LEU A 148 -6.67 -34.71 23.82
C LEU A 148 -5.70 -35.55 24.66
N TRP A 149 -5.15 -34.96 25.72
CA TRP A 149 -4.20 -35.55 26.67
C TRP A 149 -4.84 -35.73 28.06
N LYS A 150 -6.10 -36.18 28.13
CA LYS A 150 -6.46 -36.99 29.30
C LYS A 150 -5.59 -38.23 29.23
N GLN A 151 -4.61 -38.35 30.13
CA GLN A 151 -3.92 -39.62 30.32
C GLN A 151 -5.02 -40.67 30.49
N PRO A 152 -5.08 -41.70 29.63
CA PRO A 152 -5.95 -42.82 29.92
C PRO A 152 -5.50 -43.34 31.28
N GLU A 153 -6.44 -43.51 32.22
CA GLU A 153 -6.23 -44.40 33.37
C GLU A 153 -5.44 -45.60 32.85
N SER A 154 -4.28 -45.90 33.43
CA SER A 154 -3.33 -46.88 32.91
C SER A 154 -4.06 -48.13 32.43
N LEU A 155 -4.15 -48.30 31.10
CA LEU A 155 -4.84 -49.42 30.47
C LEU A 155 -4.22 -50.71 31.00
N SER A 156 -4.97 -51.44 31.83
CA SER A 156 -4.60 -52.78 32.28
C SER A 156 -4.39 -53.67 31.06
N ASP A 157 -3.45 -54.62 31.11
CA ASP A 157 -3.06 -55.41 29.94
C ASP A 157 -4.24 -56.16 29.30
N GLU A 158 -5.24 -56.52 30.09
CA GLU A 158 -6.50 -57.10 29.60
C GLU A 158 -7.30 -56.16 28.68
N GLN A 159 -7.32 -54.85 29.00
CA GLN A 159 -8.01 -53.84 28.19
C GLN A 159 -7.27 -53.58 26.88
N ARG A 160 -5.93 -53.70 26.88
CA ARG A 160 -5.11 -53.61 25.66
C ARG A 160 -5.45 -54.74 24.70
N ILE A 161 -5.52 -55.97 25.19
CA ILE A 161 -5.87 -57.15 24.38
C ILE A 161 -7.28 -57.02 23.81
N LEU A 162 -8.25 -56.56 24.61
CA LEU A 162 -9.62 -56.31 24.13
C LEU A 162 -9.71 -55.23 23.05
N LEU A 163 -8.98 -54.12 23.22
CA LEU A 163 -8.92 -53.07 22.20
C LEU A 163 -8.25 -53.57 20.92
N GLN A 164 -7.21 -54.39 21.04
CA GLN A 164 -6.50 -54.97 19.92
C GLN A 164 -7.40 -55.94 19.14
N GLN A 165 -8.13 -56.82 19.84
CA GLN A 165 -9.16 -57.67 19.24
C GLN A 165 -10.28 -56.85 18.59
N LYS A 166 -10.68 -55.73 19.20
CA LYS A 166 -11.68 -54.82 18.63
C LYS A 166 -11.18 -54.14 17.36
N VAL A 167 -9.93 -53.68 17.33
CA VAL A 167 -9.28 -53.12 16.14
C VAL A 167 -9.15 -54.18 15.05
N GLU A 168 -8.75 -55.41 15.38
CA GLU A 168 -8.70 -56.51 14.42
C GLU A 168 -10.08 -56.87 13.87
N SER A 169 -11.11 -56.93 14.72
CA SER A 169 -12.48 -57.18 14.28
C SER A 169 -12.98 -56.06 13.37
N TYR A 170 -12.67 -54.80 13.67
CA TYR A 170 -13.04 -53.64 12.85
C TYR A 170 -12.29 -53.62 11.52
N THR A 171 -10.99 -53.91 11.52
CA THR A 171 -10.17 -54.04 10.30
C THR A 171 -10.65 -55.19 9.42
N LYS A 172 -11.14 -56.29 10.01
CA LYS A 172 -11.78 -57.40 9.29
C LYS A 172 -13.14 -57.01 8.68
N LEU A 173 -13.92 -56.20 9.38
CA LEU A 173 -15.23 -55.70 8.91
C LEU A 173 -15.11 -54.57 7.88
N HIS A 174 -14.02 -53.80 7.94
CA HIS A 174 -13.70 -52.71 7.02
C HIS A 174 -12.32 -52.93 6.40
N PRO A 175 -12.20 -53.88 5.45
CA PRO A 175 -10.98 -53.99 4.65
C PRO A 175 -10.80 -52.65 3.92
N ALA A 176 -9.71 -51.95 4.20
CA ALA A 176 -9.33 -50.81 3.41
C ALA A 176 -9.25 -51.25 1.95
N SER A 177 -9.76 -50.43 1.03
CA SER A 177 -9.61 -50.68 -0.41
C SER A 177 -8.14 -50.98 -0.65
N ALA A 178 -7.84 -52.22 -1.05
CA ALA A 178 -6.47 -52.69 -1.19
C ALA A 178 -5.82 -51.89 -2.32
N MET A 179 -5.22 -50.76 -1.97
CA MET A 179 -4.25 -50.12 -2.83
C MET A 179 -3.10 -51.10 -2.92
N SER A 180 -2.75 -51.51 -4.15
CA SER A 180 -1.56 -52.32 -4.38
C SER A 180 -0.39 -51.68 -3.63
N GLU A 181 0.45 -52.51 -2.99
CA GLU A 181 1.61 -52.06 -2.24
C GLU A 181 2.51 -51.15 -3.10
N GLU A 182 2.55 -51.42 -4.40
CA GLU A 182 3.22 -50.61 -5.41
C GLU A 182 2.65 -49.20 -5.52
N MET A 183 1.32 -49.05 -5.54
CA MET A 183 0.65 -47.74 -5.61
C MET A 183 0.83 -46.91 -4.34
N SER A 184 0.91 -47.57 -3.17
CA SER A 184 1.23 -46.89 -1.91
C SER A 184 2.66 -46.38 -1.89
N ARG A 185 3.62 -47.19 -2.37
CA ARG A 185 5.03 -46.82 -2.47
C ARG A 185 5.22 -45.68 -3.48
N GLU A 186 4.52 -45.74 -4.61
CA GLU A 186 4.54 -44.70 -5.64
C GLU A 186 4.00 -43.36 -5.10
N LEU A 187 2.85 -43.36 -4.40
CA LEU A 187 2.34 -42.15 -3.76
C LEU A 187 3.31 -41.58 -2.72
N HIS A 188 3.96 -42.45 -1.94
CA HIS A 188 4.94 -42.02 -0.96
C HIS A 188 6.16 -41.38 -1.65
N HIS A 189 6.63 -41.99 -2.74
CA HIS A 189 7.71 -41.47 -3.55
C HIS A 189 7.37 -40.09 -4.14
N GLN A 190 6.21 -39.94 -4.78
CA GLN A 190 5.75 -38.66 -5.33
C GLN A 190 5.61 -37.57 -4.27
N ALA A 191 5.19 -37.93 -3.05
CA ALA A 191 5.11 -36.97 -1.94
C ALA A 191 6.51 -36.51 -1.48
N GLN A 192 7.47 -37.43 -1.41
CA GLN A 192 8.86 -37.13 -1.08
C GLN A 192 9.54 -36.28 -2.16
N GLU A 193 9.31 -36.55 -3.45
CA GLU A 193 9.83 -35.76 -4.56
C GLU A 193 9.30 -34.31 -4.53
N LYS A 194 7.99 -34.14 -4.32
CA LYS A 194 7.37 -32.81 -4.17
C LYS A 194 7.96 -32.04 -3.00
N LEU A 195 8.23 -32.72 -1.89
CA LEU A 195 8.87 -32.11 -0.73
C LEU A 195 10.33 -31.70 -1.04
N ALA A 196 11.09 -32.55 -1.74
CA ALA A 196 12.46 -32.24 -2.15
C ALA A 196 12.51 -31.01 -3.08
N HIS A 197 11.61 -30.94 -4.07
CA HIS A 197 11.47 -29.79 -4.96
C HIS A 197 11.12 -28.51 -4.21
N TYR A 198 10.21 -28.59 -3.23
CA TYR A 198 9.88 -27.44 -2.39
C TYR A 198 11.09 -26.97 -1.57
N MET A 199 11.82 -27.89 -0.94
CA MET A 199 13.01 -27.55 -0.15
C MET A 199 14.11 -26.89 -1.00
N LEU A 200 14.29 -27.34 -2.24
CA LEU A 200 15.24 -26.73 -3.18
C LEU A 200 14.82 -25.30 -3.58
N ARG A 201 13.53 -25.09 -3.86
CA ARG A 201 12.99 -23.78 -4.28
C ARG A 201 12.96 -22.77 -3.13
N LYS A 202 12.71 -23.23 -1.90
CA LYS A 202 12.64 -22.41 -0.69
C LYS A 202 13.84 -21.49 -0.51
N ARG A 203 15.07 -21.97 -0.77
CA ARG A 203 16.29 -21.15 -0.63
C ARG A 203 16.37 -20.04 -1.68
N LYS A 204 15.94 -20.30 -2.92
CA LYS A 204 15.90 -19.28 -3.99
C LYS A 204 14.86 -18.22 -3.69
N ASP A 205 13.67 -18.66 -3.27
CA ASP A 205 12.57 -17.76 -2.91
C ASP A 205 12.94 -16.89 -1.71
N GLN A 206 13.66 -17.44 -0.73
CA GLN A 206 14.14 -16.70 0.44
C GLN A 206 15.15 -15.62 0.05
N LYS A 207 16.16 -15.93 -0.78
CA LYS A 207 17.10 -14.92 -1.30
C LYS A 207 16.40 -13.82 -2.09
N ALA A 208 15.41 -14.17 -2.91
CA ALA A 208 14.63 -13.21 -3.67
C ALA A 208 13.75 -12.31 -2.77
N LYS A 209 13.33 -12.78 -1.59
CA LYS A 209 12.64 -11.97 -0.59
C LYS A 209 13.62 -11.02 0.10
N GLU A 210 14.74 -11.54 0.57
CA GLU A 210 15.81 -10.75 1.22
C GLU A 210 16.30 -9.62 0.30
N HIS A 211 16.49 -9.90 -1.00
CA HIS A 211 16.87 -8.89 -1.97
C HIS A 211 15.80 -7.79 -2.14
N ARG A 212 14.51 -8.16 -2.21
CA ARG A 212 13.42 -7.18 -2.28
C ARG A 212 13.34 -6.32 -1.01
N GLU A 213 13.51 -6.94 0.15
CA GLU A 213 13.51 -6.23 1.44
C GLU A 213 14.69 -5.25 1.53
N ALA A 214 15.88 -5.63 1.06
CA ALA A 214 17.04 -4.75 0.99
C ALA A 214 16.83 -3.56 0.04
N LEU A 215 16.24 -3.81 -1.15
CA LEU A 215 15.89 -2.73 -2.09
C LEU A 215 14.87 -1.77 -1.49
N LEU A 216 13.84 -2.28 -0.81
CA LEU A 216 12.85 -1.43 -0.14
C LEU A 216 13.49 -0.59 0.96
N ALA A 217 14.39 -1.17 1.76
CA ALA A 217 15.11 -0.43 2.79
C ALA A 217 15.97 0.69 2.18
N GLN A 218 16.66 0.42 1.06
CA GLN A 218 17.43 1.42 0.33
C GLN A 218 16.54 2.56 -0.19
N VAL A 219 15.41 2.23 -0.82
CA VAL A 219 14.46 3.26 -1.31
C VAL A 219 13.94 4.11 -0.14
N HIS A 220 13.64 3.52 1.01
CA HIS A 220 13.23 4.27 2.19
C HIS A 220 14.32 5.22 2.68
N THR A 221 15.57 4.78 2.75
CA THR A 221 16.69 5.66 3.14
C THR A 221 16.89 6.80 2.15
N ASP A 222 16.75 6.53 0.84
CA ASP A 222 16.91 7.55 -0.20
C ASP A 222 15.78 8.59 -0.11
N VAL A 223 14.54 8.15 0.14
CA VAL A 223 13.39 9.05 0.35
C VAL A 223 13.59 9.92 1.59
N ASP A 224 14.02 9.34 2.71
CA ASP A 224 14.27 10.09 3.94
C ASP A 224 15.40 11.11 3.78
N GLN A 225 16.45 10.77 3.01
CA GLN A 225 17.52 11.70 2.65
C GLN A 225 16.99 12.86 1.80
N LEU A 226 16.14 12.59 0.80
CA LEU A 226 15.54 13.64 -0.02
C LEU A 226 14.58 14.55 0.76
N LEU A 227 13.82 13.99 1.70
CA LEU A 227 12.93 14.77 2.57
C LEU A 227 13.67 15.63 3.59
N SER A 228 14.88 15.23 3.95
CA SER A 228 15.76 15.97 4.88
C SER A 228 16.78 16.87 4.16
N ALA A 229 16.64 17.07 2.85
CA ALA A 229 17.56 17.91 2.07
C ALA A 229 17.55 19.37 2.57
N PRO A 230 18.73 19.95 2.88
CA PRO A 230 18.83 21.33 3.33
C PRO A 230 18.43 22.33 2.25
N SER A 231 18.05 23.53 2.67
CA SER A 231 17.77 24.63 1.73
C SER A 231 19.03 25.01 0.95
N LEU A 232 18.88 25.52 -0.28
CA LEU A 232 20.02 25.89 -1.15
C LEU A 232 20.96 26.93 -0.51
N SER A 233 20.46 27.73 0.43
CA SER A 233 21.22 28.72 1.19
C SER A 233 22.05 28.15 2.34
N GLU A 234 21.72 26.96 2.84
CA GLU A 234 22.34 26.33 4.02
C GLU A 234 23.26 25.15 3.65
N CYS A 235 23.35 24.83 2.36
CA CYS A 235 24.00 23.63 1.86
C CYS A 235 25.53 23.70 2.02
N THR A 236 26.12 22.73 2.73
CA THR A 236 27.57 22.62 2.90
C THR A 236 28.16 21.60 1.90
N MET A 237 29.44 21.71 1.54
CA MET A 237 30.12 20.77 0.63
C MET A 237 30.04 19.29 1.08
N ARG A 238 29.86 19.05 2.38
CA ARG A 238 29.67 17.70 2.94
C ARG A 238 28.29 17.13 2.62
N ASP A 239 27.27 17.98 2.56
CA ASP A 239 25.89 17.58 2.26
C ASP A 239 25.74 17.24 0.78
N LEU A 240 26.46 17.95 -0.10
CA LEU A 240 26.52 17.63 -1.52
C LEU A 240 27.03 16.20 -1.78
N ASN A 241 28.04 15.76 -1.04
CA ASN A 241 28.59 14.41 -1.18
C ASN A 241 27.60 13.31 -0.78
N VAL A 242 26.57 13.62 0.03
CA VAL A 242 25.51 12.67 0.41
C VAL A 242 24.57 12.41 -0.77
N PHE A 243 24.29 13.42 -1.59
CA PHE A 243 23.38 13.31 -2.73
C PHE A 243 24.06 12.95 -4.06
N MET A 244 25.39 12.88 -4.08
CA MET A 244 26.13 12.46 -5.28
C MET A 244 26.27 10.94 -5.36
N SER A 245 25.90 10.38 -6.51
CA SER A 245 26.21 8.99 -6.85
C SER A 245 27.73 8.80 -6.99
N ARG A 246 28.25 7.65 -6.53
CA ARG A 246 29.66 7.26 -6.74
C ARG A 246 29.95 6.82 -8.19
N SER A 247 28.91 6.59 -8.99
CA SER A 247 29.02 6.13 -10.37
C SER A 247 29.18 7.29 -11.34
N VAL A 248 30.34 7.38 -12.01
CA VAL A 248 30.68 8.45 -12.95
C VAL A 248 29.65 8.57 -14.11
N PRO A 249 29.18 7.47 -14.74
CA PRO A 249 28.14 7.55 -15.77
C PRO A 249 26.82 8.15 -15.26
N VAL A 250 26.41 7.79 -14.05
CA VAL A 250 25.17 8.29 -13.42
C VAL A 250 25.29 9.78 -13.15
N VAL A 251 26.42 10.23 -12.62
CA VAL A 251 26.71 11.65 -12.39
C VAL A 251 26.70 12.44 -13.70
N ALA A 252 27.36 11.92 -14.74
CA ALA A 252 27.38 12.57 -16.06
C ALA A 252 25.99 12.70 -16.67
N LYS A 253 25.17 11.64 -16.62
CA LYS A 253 23.78 11.65 -17.09
C LYS A 253 22.92 12.62 -16.28
N ALA A 254 23.05 12.61 -14.96
CA ALA A 254 22.34 13.55 -14.08
C ALA A 254 22.68 15.00 -14.43
N LYS A 255 23.97 15.33 -14.62
CA LYS A 255 24.42 16.66 -15.04
C LYS A 255 23.86 17.06 -16.40
N GLN A 256 23.87 16.15 -17.37
CA GLN A 256 23.27 16.40 -18.68
C GLN A 256 21.77 16.68 -18.56
N SER A 257 21.03 15.85 -17.81
CA SER A 257 19.59 16.04 -17.60
C SER A 257 19.27 17.38 -16.94
N HIS A 258 20.02 17.77 -15.91
CA HIS A 258 19.87 19.07 -15.26
C HIS A 258 20.12 20.23 -16.24
N ASN A 259 21.19 20.15 -17.02
CA ASN A 259 21.49 21.15 -18.04
C ASN A 259 20.41 21.23 -19.12
N THR A 260 19.81 20.11 -19.53
CA THR A 260 18.68 20.11 -20.47
C THR A 260 17.45 20.78 -19.87
N ILE A 261 17.16 20.53 -18.59
CA ILE A 261 16.05 21.18 -17.86
C ILE A 261 16.30 22.69 -17.75
N LEU A 262 17.51 23.12 -17.37
CA LEU A 262 17.84 24.55 -17.28
C LEU A 262 17.70 25.25 -18.64
N LYS A 263 18.22 24.63 -19.71
CA LYS A 263 18.05 25.14 -21.08
C LYS A 263 16.57 25.26 -21.44
N TYR A 264 15.78 24.22 -21.19
CA TYR A 264 14.34 24.25 -21.41
C TYR A 264 13.67 25.37 -20.62
N MET A 265 13.98 25.53 -19.33
CA MET A 265 13.38 26.59 -18.49
C MET A 265 13.69 27.99 -19.02
N GLN A 266 14.89 28.22 -19.55
CA GLN A 266 15.33 29.48 -20.14
C GLN A 266 14.76 29.75 -21.54
N TRP A 267 14.12 28.77 -22.19
CA TRP A 267 13.57 28.99 -23.51
C TRP A 267 12.33 29.90 -23.49
N PRO A 268 12.19 30.74 -24.54
CA PRO A 268 10.95 31.46 -24.79
C PRO A 268 9.76 30.51 -24.87
N TRP A 269 8.60 30.97 -24.40
CA TRP A 269 7.37 30.15 -24.31
C TRP A 269 6.95 29.53 -25.66
N TRP A 270 7.25 30.19 -26.79
CA TRP A 270 6.91 29.68 -28.12
C TRP A 270 7.76 28.46 -28.54
N LYS A 271 9.03 28.37 -28.14
CA LYS A 271 9.86 27.15 -28.36
C LYS A 271 9.42 25.97 -27.50
N LYS A 272 8.85 26.24 -26.33
CA LYS A 272 8.31 25.21 -25.43
C LYS A 272 7.06 24.54 -26.01
N LEU A 273 6.34 25.22 -26.91
CA LEU A 273 5.16 24.69 -27.59
C LEU A 273 5.53 23.76 -28.74
N GLU A 274 6.58 24.06 -29.52
CA GLU A 274 7.02 23.18 -30.63
C GLU A 274 7.52 21.81 -30.15
N GLU A 275 8.26 21.73 -29.04
CA GLU A 275 8.74 20.45 -28.49
C GLU A 275 7.65 19.62 -27.77
N GLY A 276 6.53 20.23 -27.38
CA GLY A 276 5.40 19.52 -26.77
C GLY A 276 4.68 18.59 -27.74
N PHE A 277 4.83 18.80 -29.06
CA PHE A 277 4.23 17.97 -30.10
C PHE A 277 5.09 16.76 -30.53
N PHE A 278 6.36 16.70 -30.11
CA PHE A 278 7.30 15.65 -30.53
C PHE A 278 7.85 14.78 -29.39
N LYS A 279 7.37 14.97 -28.15
CA LYS A 279 7.76 14.16 -26.98
C LYS A 279 6.61 13.27 -26.50
N GLU A 280 6.15 12.36 -27.37
CA GLU A 280 5.38 11.21 -26.90
C GLU A 280 5.87 9.86 -27.47
N GLU A 281 6.97 9.81 -28.21
CA GLU A 281 7.36 8.56 -28.90
C GLU A 281 8.85 8.16 -28.86
N VAL A 282 9.69 8.73 -27.99
CA VAL A 282 11.09 8.27 -27.91
C VAL A 282 11.53 8.03 -26.45
N ASP A 283 11.67 6.74 -26.16
CA ASP A 283 12.46 6.10 -25.11
C ASP A 283 11.95 6.13 -23.65
N LEU A 284 10.84 5.43 -23.43
CA LEU A 284 10.67 4.60 -22.23
C LEU A 284 11.11 3.16 -22.54
N VAL A 285 12.39 2.97 -22.89
CA VAL A 285 13.01 1.65 -22.74
C VAL A 285 13.44 1.55 -21.28
N ASP A 286 12.58 0.87 -20.53
CA ASP A 286 12.79 0.50 -19.13
C ASP A 286 14.13 -0.27 -19.03
N PRO A 287 15.15 0.20 -18.27
CA PRO A 287 16.42 -0.51 -18.15
C PRO A 287 16.29 -1.91 -17.51
N THR A 288 15.11 -2.25 -16.98
CA THR A 288 14.78 -3.57 -16.47
C THR A 288 14.51 -4.63 -17.54
N THR A 289 14.18 -4.26 -18.79
CA THR A 289 13.92 -5.26 -19.85
C THR A 289 15.21 -5.83 -20.44
N ALA A 290 16.28 -5.02 -20.54
CA ALA A 290 17.58 -5.48 -21.05
C ALA A 290 18.26 -6.52 -20.15
N GLU A 291 18.04 -6.48 -18.82
CA GLU A 291 18.55 -7.49 -17.88
C GLU A 291 17.69 -8.76 -17.84
N LEU A 292 16.43 -8.71 -18.27
CA LEU A 292 15.53 -9.87 -18.33
C LEU A 292 15.74 -10.72 -19.58
N GLU A 293 16.13 -10.12 -20.71
CA GLU A 293 16.34 -10.84 -21.98
C GLU A 293 17.65 -11.67 -21.99
N THR A 294 18.62 -11.36 -21.14
CA THR A 294 19.89 -12.10 -21.08
C THR A 294 19.86 -13.34 -20.17
N LEU A 295 18.75 -13.58 -19.45
CA LEU A 295 18.60 -14.71 -18.51
C LEU A 295 17.88 -15.94 -19.08
N PHE A 296 17.50 -15.96 -20.36
CA PHE A 296 16.79 -17.09 -20.96
C PHE A 296 17.46 -17.61 -22.24
N ILE A 297 18.64 -18.22 -22.10
CA ILE A 297 19.19 -19.15 -23.10
C ILE A 297 19.24 -20.52 -22.43
N GLY A 298 18.20 -21.32 -22.66
CA GLY A 298 18.07 -22.62 -22.03
C GLY A 298 16.98 -23.49 -22.63
N GLY A 299 17.28 -24.10 -23.78
CA GLY A 299 16.75 -25.41 -24.15
C GLY A 299 15.51 -25.43 -25.05
N SER A 300 15.74 -25.58 -26.36
CA SER A 300 14.80 -26.26 -27.25
C SER A 300 15.47 -27.55 -27.74
N ARG A 301 14.99 -28.70 -27.24
CA ARG A 301 15.16 -30.01 -27.89
C ARG A 301 13.91 -30.25 -28.72
N ALA A 302 14.04 -30.04 -30.03
CA ALA A 302 13.53 -30.86 -31.13
C ALA A 302 14.35 -32.16 -31.22
#